data_AF-A0A8B6LSQ6-F1
#
_entry.id   AF-A0A8B6LSQ6-F1
#
_cell.length_a   1.000
_cell.length_b   1.000
_cell.length_c   1.000
_cell.angle_alpha   90.00
_cell.angle_beta   90.00
_cell.angle_gamma   90.00
#
_symmetry.space_group_name_H-M   'P 1'
#
loop_
_entity.id
_entity.type
_entity.pdbx_description
1 polymer ?
#
loop_
_entity_poly.entity_id
_entity_poly.type
_entity_poly.pdbx_seq_one_letter_code
_entity_poly.pdbx_strand_id
1 'polypeptide(L)'
;MQTPDLETVEMVRVALQEVISAREHGAQAVPYFAPTDIGMLSPDERQKESKVEEETDYGNRVRAGIHMTLSAAVAALEVAEALMKDFATVDPKDRKRELVRCSLNARVARDAAGEAAAVLSGQQAPKSDAMVEIKRLKTALFQRFGIGE
;
A
#
# COMPACT_ATOMS: atom_id res chain seq x y z
N MET A 1 33.85 10.65 -2.43
CA MET A 1 33.30 11.93 -1.97
C MET A 1 31.78 11.79 -2.11
N GLN A 2 31.05 11.63 -1.01
CA GLN A 2 29.58 11.63 -1.09
C GLN A 2 29.16 13.02 -1.60
N THR A 3 28.39 13.06 -2.67
CA THR A 3 27.85 14.32 -3.19
C THR A 3 26.71 14.77 -2.27
N PRO A 4 26.54 16.08 -2.01
CA PRO A 4 25.42 16.59 -1.18
C PRO A 4 24.04 16.11 -1.69
N ASP A 5 23.95 15.82 -2.98
CA ASP A 5 22.76 15.24 -3.60
C ASP A 5 22.45 13.81 -3.08
N LEU A 6 23.48 12.99 -2.84
CA LEU A 6 23.30 11.61 -2.35
C LEU A 6 22.77 11.61 -0.91
N GLU A 7 23.37 12.43 -0.04
CA GLU A 7 22.92 12.58 1.35
C GLU A 7 21.46 13.06 1.41
N THR A 8 21.09 13.97 0.50
CA THR A 8 19.70 14.44 0.38
C THR A 8 18.75 13.32 -0.04
N VAL A 9 19.12 12.51 -1.04
CA VAL A 9 18.31 11.35 -1.48
C VAL A 9 18.13 10.35 -0.34
N GLU A 10 19.20 10.03 0.40
CA GLU A 10 19.16 9.12 1.55
C GLU A 10 18.24 9.64 2.66
N MET A 11 18.36 10.93 3.00
CA MET A 11 17.53 11.57 4.01
C MET A 11 16.04 11.52 3.62
N VAL A 12 15.71 11.81 2.36
CA VAL A 12 14.33 11.73 1.86
C VAL A 12 13.82 10.30 1.94
N ARG A 13 14.61 9.30 1.52
CA ARG A 13 14.20 7.89 1.59
C ARG A 13 13.88 7.48 3.03
N VAL A 14 14.74 7.82 3.99
CA VAL A 14 14.52 7.53 5.41
C VAL A 14 13.26 8.20 5.92
N ALA A 15 13.06 9.49 5.62
CA ALA A 15 11.84 10.22 6.03
C ALA A 15 10.57 9.58 5.47
N LEU A 16 10.57 9.11 4.22
CA LEU A 16 9.43 8.40 3.64
C LEU A 16 9.18 7.05 4.33
N GLN A 17 10.22 6.31 4.69
CA GLN A 17 10.09 5.06 5.45
C GLN A 17 9.47 5.30 6.83
N GLU A 18 9.88 6.37 7.53
CA GLU A 18 9.26 6.77 8.80
C GLU A 18 7.77 7.10 8.63
N VAL A 19 7.39 7.80 7.56
CA VAL A 19 5.98 8.08 7.24
C VAL A 19 5.21 6.79 6.98
N ILE A 20 5.79 5.83 6.26
CA ILE A 20 5.16 4.52 5.99
C ILE A 20 4.95 3.77 7.30
N SER A 21 5.98 3.64 8.15
CA SER A 21 5.90 2.93 9.43
C SER A 21 4.92 3.60 10.40
N ALA A 22 4.90 4.93 10.49
CA ALA A 22 3.93 5.66 11.29
C ALA A 22 2.48 5.42 10.81
N ARG A 23 2.30 5.18 9.51
CA ARG A 23 1.00 4.90 8.89
C ARG A 23 0.62 3.43 8.85
N GLU A 24 1.52 2.51 9.18
CA GLU A 24 1.27 1.06 9.06
C GLU A 24 0.01 0.62 9.84
N HIS A 25 -0.19 1.20 11.03
CA HIS A 25 -1.38 0.98 11.86
C HIS A 25 -2.66 1.64 11.31
N GLY A 26 -2.54 2.64 10.43
CA GLY A 26 -3.64 3.39 9.82
C GLY A 26 -3.90 3.07 8.35
N ALA A 27 -3.07 2.22 7.72
CA ALA A 27 -3.18 1.82 6.32
C ALA A 27 -4.16 0.65 6.11
N GLN A 28 -4.56 -0.01 7.20
CA GLN A 28 -5.46 -1.16 7.15
C GLN A 28 -6.83 -0.79 6.55
N ALA A 29 -7.32 -1.59 5.61
CA ALA A 29 -8.66 -1.42 5.05
C ALA A 29 -9.72 -1.58 6.15
N VAL A 30 -10.69 -0.66 6.14
CA VAL A 30 -11.88 -0.71 6.98
C VAL A 30 -12.94 -1.51 6.22
N PRO A 31 -13.34 -2.69 6.70
CA PRO A 31 -14.38 -3.47 6.04
C PRO A 31 -15.73 -2.75 6.17
N TYR A 32 -16.44 -2.67 5.05
CA TYR A 32 -17.86 -2.34 5.03
C TYR A 32 -18.66 -3.61 5.32
N PHE A 33 -19.64 -3.52 6.23
CA PHE A 33 -20.53 -4.63 6.57
C PHE A 33 -21.95 -4.26 6.18
N ALA A 34 -22.45 -4.89 5.11
CA ALA A 34 -23.83 -4.69 4.70
C ALA A 34 -24.81 -5.15 5.80
N PRO A 35 -25.95 -4.45 5.98
CA PRO A 35 -27.02 -4.90 6.86
C PRO A 35 -27.51 -6.29 6.44
N THR A 36 -27.74 -7.17 7.40
CA THR A 36 -28.17 -8.57 7.13
C THR A 36 -29.54 -8.64 6.43
N ASP A 37 -30.35 -7.56 6.47
CA ASP A 37 -31.73 -7.52 6.00
C ASP A 37 -32.01 -6.33 5.05
N ILE A 38 -31.22 -6.23 3.97
CA ILE A 38 -31.31 -5.14 2.97
C ILE A 38 -32.71 -5.05 2.33
N GLY A 39 -33.44 -6.17 2.26
CA GLY A 39 -34.80 -6.26 1.71
C GLY A 39 -35.89 -5.58 2.56
N MET A 40 -35.61 -5.33 3.84
CA MET A 40 -36.54 -4.69 4.78
C MET A 40 -36.28 -3.19 4.94
N LEU A 41 -35.20 -2.67 4.34
CA LEU A 41 -34.84 -1.26 4.42
C LEU A 41 -35.79 -0.43 3.55
N SER A 42 -36.29 0.67 4.11
CA SER A 42 -36.97 1.70 3.35
C SER A 42 -36.06 2.27 2.25
N PRO A 43 -36.61 2.88 1.19
CA PRO A 43 -35.79 3.53 0.15
C PRO A 43 -34.77 4.53 0.71
N ASP A 44 -35.16 5.30 1.73
CA ASP A 44 -34.28 6.27 2.39
C ASP A 44 -33.12 5.60 3.15
N GLU A 45 -33.38 4.46 3.81
CA GLU A 45 -32.37 3.69 4.51
C GLU A 45 -31.39 3.02 3.53
N ARG A 46 -31.88 2.50 2.40
CA ARG A 46 -31.01 1.96 1.33
C ARG A 46 -30.10 3.03 0.74
N GLN A 47 -30.60 4.25 0.55
CA GLN A 47 -29.79 5.37 0.07
C GLN A 47 -28.70 5.76 1.07
N LYS A 48 -29.01 5.77 2.37
CA LYS A 48 -28.02 6.03 3.43
C LYS A 48 -26.95 4.94 3.46
N GLU A 49 -27.37 3.69 3.35
CA GLU A 49 -26.47 2.55 3.37
C GLU A 49 -25.50 2.56 2.18
N SER A 50 -25.99 2.82 0.98
CA SER A 50 -25.16 2.98 -0.23
C SER A 50 -24.12 4.08 -0.08
N LYS A 51 -24.46 5.19 0.59
CA LYS A 51 -23.49 6.27 0.87
C LYS A 51 -22.38 5.82 1.83
N VAL A 52 -22.73 5.05 2.86
CA VAL A 52 -21.76 4.51 3.82
C VAL A 52 -20.79 3.54 3.13
N GLU A 53 -21.31 2.71 2.23
CA GLU A 53 -20.48 1.82 1.39
C GLU A 53 -19.50 2.62 0.51
N GLU A 54 -20.00 3.61 -0.22
CA GLU A 54 -19.19 4.48 -1.09
C GLU A 54 -18.10 5.25 -0.31
N GLU A 55 -18.46 5.84 0.84
CA GLU A 55 -17.50 6.55 1.69
C GLU A 55 -16.43 5.60 2.25
N THR A 56 -16.80 4.37 2.58
CA THR A 56 -15.87 3.34 3.06
C THR A 56 -14.91 2.90 1.96
N ASP A 57 -15.41 2.63 0.75
CA ASP A 57 -14.57 2.29 -0.42
C ASP A 57 -13.59 3.42 -0.73
N TYR A 58 -14.08 4.67 -0.82
CA TYR A 58 -13.25 5.83 -1.07
C TYR A 58 -12.13 5.95 -0.03
N GLY A 59 -12.46 5.83 1.26
CA GLY A 59 -11.49 5.88 2.35
C GLY A 59 -10.43 4.77 2.25
N ASN A 60 -10.83 3.55 1.89
CA ASN A 60 -9.92 2.42 1.69
C ASN A 60 -8.96 2.65 0.53
N ARG A 61 -9.47 3.14 -0.60
CA ARG A 61 -8.66 3.43 -1.79
C ARG A 61 -7.66 4.55 -1.53
N VAL A 62 -8.05 5.60 -0.80
CA VAL A 62 -7.13 6.67 -0.39
C VAL A 62 -6.01 6.12 0.51
N ARG A 63 -6.35 5.31 1.52
CA ARG A 63 -5.35 4.71 2.42
C ARG A 63 -4.34 3.84 1.65
N ALA A 64 -4.84 2.92 0.84
CA ALA A 64 -4.01 2.02 0.04
C ALA A 64 -3.17 2.80 -0.98
N GLY A 65 -3.77 3.76 -1.68
CA GLY A 65 -3.08 4.60 -2.66
C GLY A 65 -1.92 5.40 -2.05
N ILE A 66 -2.10 5.97 -0.86
CA ILE A 66 -1.01 6.66 -0.14
C ILE A 66 0.13 5.67 0.17
N HIS A 67 -0.19 4.52 0.78
CA HIS A 67 0.82 3.54 1.17
C HIS A 67 1.60 3.00 -0.04
N MET A 68 0.90 2.63 -1.13
CA MET A 68 1.51 2.12 -2.35
C MET A 68 2.38 3.17 -3.04
N THR A 69 1.92 4.43 -3.10
CA THR A 69 2.68 5.51 -3.74
C THR A 69 3.96 5.85 -2.96
N LEU A 70 3.88 5.89 -1.63
CA LEU A 70 5.06 6.10 -0.79
C LEU A 70 6.06 4.94 -0.94
N SER A 71 5.57 3.70 -0.97
CA SER A 71 6.41 2.51 -1.17
C SER A 71 7.10 2.51 -2.53
N ALA A 72 6.39 2.92 -3.58
CA ALA A 72 6.95 3.08 -4.92
C ALA A 72 8.04 4.17 -4.96
N ALA A 73 7.82 5.30 -4.27
CA ALA A 73 8.81 6.37 -4.15
C ALA A 73 10.07 5.91 -3.41
N VAL A 74 9.94 5.18 -2.30
CA VAL A 74 11.08 4.59 -1.58
C VAL A 74 11.89 3.67 -2.50
N ALA A 75 11.23 2.74 -3.21
CA ALA A 75 11.89 1.84 -4.15
C ALA A 75 12.62 2.59 -5.28
N ALA A 76 12.06 3.69 -5.79
CA ALA A 76 12.72 4.52 -6.79
C ALA A 76 13.95 5.25 -6.23
N LEU A 77 13.88 5.75 -4.99
CA LEU A 77 15.02 6.39 -4.32
C LEU A 77 16.15 5.39 -4.05
N GLU A 78 15.84 4.15 -3.67
CA GLU A 78 16.85 3.08 -3.51
C GLU A 78 17.63 2.82 -4.80
N VAL A 79 16.95 2.89 -5.96
CA VAL A 79 17.63 2.81 -7.27
C VAL A 79 18.54 4.01 -7.49
N ALA A 80 18.06 5.22 -7.20
CA ALA A 80 18.88 6.43 -7.33
C ALA A 80 20.13 6.36 -6.43
N GLU A 81 19.99 5.94 -5.17
CA GLU A 81 21.10 5.73 -4.26
C GLU A 81 22.11 4.71 -4.79
N ALA A 82 21.65 3.56 -5.27
CA ALA A 82 22.53 2.52 -5.81
C ALA A 82 23.34 3.04 -7.02
N LEU A 83 22.69 3.81 -7.90
CA LEU A 83 23.35 4.42 -9.05
C LEU A 83 24.37 5.49 -8.63
N MET A 84 24.09 6.25 -7.56
CA MET A 84 24.94 7.34 -7.07
C MET A 84 26.12 6.86 -6.19
N LYS A 85 25.93 5.81 -5.39
CA LYS A 85 26.96 5.24 -4.49
C LYS A 85 28.00 4.41 -5.24
N ASP A 86 27.52 3.47 -6.06
CA ASP A 86 28.34 2.30 -6.43
C ASP A 86 28.97 2.42 -7.83
N PHE A 87 28.49 3.29 -8.72
CA PHE A 87 28.96 3.24 -10.12
C PHE A 87 30.40 3.68 -10.33
N ALA A 88 30.93 4.56 -9.48
CA ALA A 88 32.32 5.00 -9.57
C ALA A 88 33.31 3.91 -9.09
N THR A 89 32.87 3.02 -8.21
CA THR A 89 33.73 2.05 -7.48
C THR A 89 33.52 0.60 -7.91
N VAL A 90 32.42 0.28 -8.62
CA VAL A 90 32.15 -1.06 -9.18
C VAL A 90 33.16 -1.40 -10.28
N ASP A 91 33.72 -2.61 -10.17
CA ASP A 91 34.63 -3.20 -11.17
C ASP A 91 33.99 -3.12 -12.57
N PRO A 92 34.70 -2.65 -13.60
CA PRO A 92 34.20 -2.61 -14.97
C PRO A 92 33.47 -3.87 -15.43
N LYS A 93 33.88 -5.06 -14.98
CA LYS A 93 33.27 -6.35 -15.32
C LYS A 93 31.87 -6.53 -14.73
N ASP A 94 31.60 -5.93 -13.57
CA ASP A 94 30.33 -6.07 -12.84
C ASP A 94 29.32 -4.96 -13.15
N ARG A 95 29.76 -3.84 -13.74
CA ARG A 95 28.88 -2.68 -14.06
C ARG A 95 27.63 -3.06 -14.85
N LYS A 96 27.76 -3.97 -15.82
CA LYS A 96 26.61 -4.44 -16.62
C LYS A 96 25.58 -5.18 -15.76
N ARG A 97 26.05 -6.03 -14.84
CA ARG A 97 25.19 -6.76 -13.91
C ARG A 97 24.49 -5.80 -12.95
N GLU A 98 25.21 -4.79 -12.48
CA GLU A 98 24.66 -3.76 -11.60
C GLU A 98 23.59 -2.89 -12.28
N LEU A 99 23.78 -2.52 -13.55
CA LEU A 99 22.74 -1.85 -14.34
C LEU A 99 21.48 -2.72 -14.49
N VAL A 100 21.65 -4.02 -14.72
CA VAL A 100 20.51 -4.95 -14.78
C VAL A 100 19.79 -5.01 -13.44
N ARG A 101 20.52 -5.10 -12.32
CA ARG A 101 19.93 -5.07 -10.97
C ARG A 101 19.12 -3.79 -10.73
N CYS A 102 19.70 -2.63 -11.03
CA CYS A 102 19.02 -1.34 -10.92
C CYS A 102 17.76 -1.28 -11.80
N SER A 103 17.82 -1.84 -13.02
CA SER A 103 16.67 -1.90 -13.92
C SER A 103 15.53 -2.75 -13.38
N LEU A 104 15.84 -3.87 -12.70
CA LEU A 104 14.84 -4.74 -12.08
C LEU A 104 14.17 -4.02 -10.91
N ASN A 105 14.94 -3.37 -10.05
CA ASN A 105 14.42 -2.59 -8.93
C ASN A 105 13.56 -1.40 -9.41
N ALA A 106 13.96 -0.73 -10.50
CA ALA A 106 13.16 0.34 -11.10
C ALA A 106 11.80 -0.16 -11.63
N ARG A 107 11.75 -1.40 -12.15
CA ARG A 107 10.48 -2.02 -12.56
C ARG A 107 9.58 -2.31 -11.36
N VAL A 108 10.14 -2.75 -10.23
CA VAL A 108 9.36 -2.93 -9.00
C VAL A 108 8.70 -1.61 -8.56
N ALA A 109 9.46 -0.51 -8.57
CA ALA A 109 8.91 0.82 -8.26
C ALA A 109 7.79 1.23 -9.23
N ARG A 110 8.00 1.01 -10.54
CA ARG A 110 6.98 1.26 -11.57
C ARG A 110 5.72 0.44 -11.34
N ASP A 111 5.86 -0.86 -11.07
CA ASP A 111 4.73 -1.77 -10.93
C ASP A 111 3.93 -1.42 -9.66
N ALA A 112 4.60 -1.06 -8.56
CA ALA A 112 3.93 -0.54 -7.35
C ALA A 112 3.16 0.76 -7.60
N ALA A 113 3.72 1.70 -8.37
CA ALA A 113 3.02 2.91 -8.78
C ALA A 113 1.84 2.60 -9.72
N GLY A 114 1.96 1.59 -10.58
CA GLY A 114 0.88 1.09 -11.43
C GLY A 114 -0.27 0.49 -10.62
N GLU A 115 0.03 -0.34 -9.62
CA GLU A 115 -0.99 -0.86 -8.69
C GLU A 115 -1.69 0.28 -7.94
N ALA A 116 -0.94 1.30 -7.47
CA ALA A 116 -1.51 2.47 -6.83
C ALA A 116 -2.49 3.20 -7.75
N ALA A 117 -2.13 3.41 -9.02
CA ALA A 117 -2.99 4.06 -10.00
C ALA A 117 -4.26 3.26 -10.28
N ALA A 118 -4.17 1.92 -10.35
CA ALA A 118 -5.33 1.04 -10.54
C ALA A 118 -6.29 1.07 -9.34
N VAL A 119 -5.76 1.11 -8.11
CA VAL A 119 -6.57 1.25 -6.90
C VAL A 119 -7.25 2.62 -6.84
N LEU A 120 -6.50 3.69 -7.13
CA LEU A 120 -7.03 5.05 -7.11
C LEU A 120 -8.08 5.28 -8.21
N SER A 121 -7.97 4.63 -9.37
CA SER A 121 -8.97 4.69 -10.45
C SER A 121 -10.18 3.77 -10.22
N GLY A 122 -10.09 2.83 -9.27
CA GLY A 122 -11.17 1.89 -8.94
C GLY A 122 -11.19 0.67 -9.87
N GLN A 123 -10.15 0.50 -10.69
CA GLN A 123 -9.97 -0.69 -11.51
C GLN A 123 -9.57 -1.91 -10.67
N GLN A 124 -9.01 -1.68 -9.47
CA GLN A 124 -8.60 -2.72 -8.54
C GLN A 124 -9.06 -2.39 -7.12
N ALA A 125 -9.58 -3.39 -6.40
CA ALA A 125 -9.87 -3.25 -4.98
C ALA A 125 -8.58 -3.25 -4.15
N PRO A 126 -8.49 -2.44 -3.07
CA PRO A 126 -7.42 -2.56 -2.09
C PRO A 126 -7.32 -4.00 -1.56
N LYS A 127 -6.11 -4.57 -1.52
CA LYS A 127 -5.91 -5.93 -0.97
C LYS A 127 -6.29 -5.93 0.51
N SER A 128 -7.30 -6.72 0.90
CA SER A 128 -7.60 -6.97 2.30
C SER A 128 -6.55 -7.92 2.86
N ASP A 129 -6.05 -7.63 4.07
CA ASP A 129 -5.12 -8.53 4.74
C ASP A 129 -5.89 -9.77 5.23
N ALA A 130 -5.68 -10.91 4.59
CA ALA A 130 -6.45 -12.14 4.79
C ALA A 130 -6.46 -12.62 6.26
N MET A 131 -5.42 -12.28 7.04
CA MET A 131 -5.37 -12.59 8.48
C MET A 131 -6.38 -11.80 9.30
N VAL A 132 -6.78 -10.60 8.85
CA VAL A 132 -7.77 -9.73 9.50
C VAL A 132 -9.17 -10.29 9.26
N GLU A 133 -9.43 -10.79 8.06
CA GLU A 133 -10.66 -11.50 7.72
C GLU A 133 -10.82 -12.77 8.55
N ILE A 134 -9.75 -13.58 8.69
CA ILE A 134 -9.78 -14.83 9.48
C ILE A 134 -9.96 -14.58 10.97
N LYS A 135 -9.21 -13.63 11.57
CA LYS A 135 -9.35 -13.31 13.00
C LYS A 135 -10.73 -12.78 13.35
N ARG A 136 -11.35 -11.98 12.48
CA ARG A 136 -12.68 -11.39 12.72
C ARG A 136 -13.83 -12.33 12.38
N LEU A 137 -13.70 -13.24 11.40
CA LEU A 137 -14.64 -14.35 11.21
C LEU A 137 -14.79 -15.18 12.50
N LYS A 138 -13.66 -15.48 13.15
CA LYS A 138 -13.66 -16.13 14.48
C LYS A 138 -14.40 -15.29 15.53
N THR A 139 -14.12 -13.99 15.63
CA THR A 139 -14.79 -13.11 16.60
C THR A 139 -16.30 -12.98 16.36
N ALA A 140 -16.72 -12.86 15.09
CA ALA A 140 -18.13 -12.76 14.71
C ALA A 140 -18.89 -14.07 14.92
N LEU A 141 -18.25 -15.23 14.65
CA LEU A 141 -18.81 -16.54 14.97
C LEU A 141 -18.97 -16.75 16.48
N PHE A 142 -17.98 -16.31 17.27
CA PHE A 142 -18.06 -16.37 18.73
C PHE A 142 -19.21 -15.51 19.29
N GLN A 143 -19.35 -14.27 18.82
CA GLN A 143 -20.41 -13.38 19.29
C GLN A 143 -21.81 -13.84 18.87
N ARG A 144 -21.94 -14.53 17.73
CA ARG A 144 -23.24 -14.90 17.14
C ARG A 144 -23.69 -16.31 17.48
N PHE A 145 -22.75 -17.23 17.71
CA PHE A 145 -23.03 -18.65 17.94
C PHE A 145 -22.38 -19.20 19.22
N GLY A 146 -21.59 -18.40 19.95
CA GLY A 146 -20.89 -18.85 21.16
C GLY A 146 -19.79 -19.89 20.90
N ILE A 147 -19.41 -20.12 19.64
CA ILE A 147 -18.42 -21.14 19.30
C ILE A 147 -17.04 -20.50 19.30
N GLY A 148 -16.29 -20.76 20.36
CA GLY A 148 -14.86 -20.49 20.46
C GLY A 148 -14.30 -21.35 21.58
N GLU A 149 -13.56 -22.39 21.17
CA GLU A 149 -12.87 -23.44 21.96
C GLU A 149 -13.58 -23.96 23.22
#